data_AF-A0A258KGZ7-F1
#
_entry.id   AF-A0A258KGZ7-F1
#
_cell.length_a   1.000
_cell.length_b   1.000
_cell.length_c   1.000
_cell.angle_alpha   90.00
_cell.angle_beta   90.00
_cell.angle_gamma   90.00
#
_symmetry.space_group_name_H-M   'P 1'
#
loop_
_entity.id
_entity.type
_entity.pdbx_description
1 polymer ?
#
loop_
_entity_poly.entity_id
_entity_poly.type
_entity_poly.pdbx_seq_one_letter_code
_entity_poly.pdbx_strand_id
1 'polypeptide(L)'
;MGWNLINAKNDSRLTKNLPDEPRFYFVHSYFVKCHHPENIVCTTHYGHDFDSVIQKDNIWGAQFHPEKSHKFGMKLLKNFSEI
;
A
#
# COMPACT_ATOMS: atom_id res chain seq x y z
N MET A 1 8.67 -8.08 10.31
CA MET A 1 7.44 -7.68 11.04
C MET A 1 7.67 -6.28 11.62
N GLY A 2 6.75 -5.34 11.41
CA GLY A 2 6.89 -3.98 11.93
C GLY A 2 6.35 -2.92 10.99
N TRP A 3 6.68 -1.67 11.29
CA TRP A 3 6.27 -0.49 10.52
C TRP A 3 7.25 -0.21 9.39
N ASN A 4 6.74 0.00 8.17
CA ASN A 4 7.57 0.36 7.03
C ASN A 4 6.89 1.40 6.14
N LEU A 5 7.69 2.10 5.34
CA LEU A 5 7.25 3.10 4.37
C LEU A 5 6.68 2.43 3.12
N ILE A 6 5.74 3.12 2.47
CA ILE A 6 5.31 2.79 1.12
C ILE A 6 5.74 3.93 0.19
N ASN A 7 6.14 3.59 -1.02
CA ASN A 7 6.53 4.51 -2.07
C ASN A 7 5.52 4.41 -3.19
N ALA A 8 4.80 5.49 -3.50
CA ALA A 8 3.87 5.52 -4.61
C ALA A 8 4.61 5.36 -5.95
N LYS A 9 4.10 4.50 -6.83
CA LYS A 9 4.61 4.28 -8.19
C LYS A 9 3.66 4.82 -9.26
N ASN A 10 2.36 4.67 -9.02
CA ASN A 10 1.30 5.19 -9.89
C ASN A 10 0.28 5.96 -9.05
N ASP A 11 -0.38 6.91 -9.69
CA ASP A 11 -1.47 7.66 -9.07
C ASP A 11 -2.65 6.73 -8.79
N SER A 12 -3.16 6.76 -7.56
CA SER A 12 -4.34 6.02 -7.16
C SER A 12 -5.20 6.84 -6.21
N ARG A 13 -6.53 6.77 -6.37
CA ARG A 13 -7.47 7.37 -5.42
C ARG A 13 -7.29 6.79 -4.02
N LEU A 14 -6.82 5.54 -3.90
CA LEU A 14 -6.55 4.89 -2.63
C LEU A 14 -5.46 5.61 -1.82
N THR A 15 -4.42 6.13 -2.48
CA THR A 15 -3.27 6.79 -1.84
C THR A 15 -3.35 8.30 -1.85
N LYS A 16 -4.47 8.85 -2.32
CA LYS A 16 -4.71 10.30 -2.42
C LYS A 16 -4.53 11.01 -1.07
N ASN A 17 -3.69 12.03 -1.05
CA ASN A 17 -3.43 12.86 0.13
C ASN A 17 -3.04 12.04 1.37
N LEU A 18 -2.29 10.95 1.19
CA LEU A 18 -1.56 10.35 2.30
C LEU A 18 -0.54 11.36 2.83
N PRO A 19 -0.31 11.43 4.16
CA PRO A 19 0.73 12.29 4.71
C PRO A 19 2.12 11.86 4.22
N ASP A 20 3.09 12.78 4.33
CA ASP A 20 4.49 12.49 4.02
C ASP A 20 4.99 11.29 4.81
N GLU A 21 5.82 10.47 4.15
CA GLU A 21 6.39 9.24 4.71
C GLU A 21 5.36 8.34 5.42
N PRO A 22 4.28 7.89 4.73
CA PRO A 22 3.24 7.12 5.37
C PRO A 22 3.77 5.73 5.77
N ARG A 23 3.59 5.38 7.04
CA ARG A 23 4.06 4.10 7.61
C ARG A 23 2.89 3.15 7.85
N PHE A 24 3.04 1.91 7.40
CA PHE A 24 2.04 0.86 7.58
C PHE A 24 2.65 -0.36 8.28
N TYR A 25 1.81 -1.12 8.97
CA TYR A 25 2.21 -2.31 9.71
C TYR A 25 2.19 -3.57 8.83
N PHE A 26 3.34 -4.22 8.71
CA PHE A 26 3.56 -5.43 7.91
C PHE A 26 3.91 -6.63 8.81
N VAL A 27 3.28 -7.78 8.55
CA VAL A 27 3.53 -9.05 9.26
C VAL A 27 3.37 -10.25 8.31
N HIS A 28 4.31 -10.40 7.39
CA HIS A 28 4.29 -11.47 6.38
C HIS A 28 5.72 -11.93 6.06
N SER A 29 5.86 -13.18 5.59
CA SER A 29 7.13 -13.76 5.12
C SER A 29 7.23 -13.83 3.60
N TYR A 30 6.09 -13.83 2.91
CA TYR A 30 5.98 -13.82 1.46
C TYR A 30 5.43 -12.48 0.98
N PHE A 31 5.66 -12.14 -0.28
CA PHE A 31 5.15 -10.93 -0.90
C PHE A 31 4.72 -11.25 -2.34
N VAL A 32 3.83 -10.41 -2.88
CA VAL A 32 3.41 -10.51 -4.28
C VAL A 32 4.42 -9.83 -5.20
N LYS A 33 4.66 -10.44 -6.35
CA LYS A 33 5.32 -9.80 -7.49
C LYS A 33 4.30 -9.67 -8.61
N CYS A 34 3.88 -8.45 -8.89
CA CYS A 34 2.88 -8.17 -9.91
C CYS A 34 3.50 -8.38 -11.30
N HIS A 35 2.85 -9.19 -12.15
CA HIS A 35 3.29 -9.41 -13.52
C HIS A 35 3.02 -8.21 -14.44
N HIS A 36 2.10 -7.33 -14.03
CA HIS A 36 1.58 -6.21 -14.79
C HIS A 36 1.96 -4.90 -14.08
N PRO A 37 3.06 -4.24 -14.48
CA PRO A 37 3.58 -3.06 -13.77
C PRO A 37 2.59 -1.89 -13.67
N GLU A 38 1.66 -1.78 -14.62
CA GLU A 38 0.58 -0.79 -14.63
C GLU A 38 -0.37 -0.92 -13.43
N ASN A 39 -0.44 -2.11 -12.83
CA ASN A 39 -1.30 -2.40 -11.68
C ASN A 39 -0.59 -2.14 -10.33
N ILE A 40 0.69 -1.78 -10.32
CA ILE A 40 1.43 -1.52 -9.07
C ILE A 40 1.14 -0.09 -8.63
N VAL A 41 0.53 0.07 -7.45
CA VAL A 41 0.23 1.40 -6.89
C VAL A 41 1.37 1.86 -5.97
N CYS A 42 1.89 0.97 -5.13
CA CYS A 42 3.00 1.27 -4.24
C CYS A 42 3.98 0.11 -4.13
N THR A 43 5.24 0.46 -3.88
CA THR A 43 6.30 -0.47 -3.51
C THR A 43 6.81 -0.19 -2.11
N THR A 44 7.36 -1.19 -1.46
CA THR A 44 8.03 -1.06 -0.15
C THR A 44 9.40 -1.72 -0.21
N HIS A 45 10.37 -1.13 0.47
CA HIS A 45 11.73 -1.67 0.55
C HIS A 45 11.93 -2.41 1.88
N TYR A 46 12.31 -3.68 1.82
CA TYR A 46 12.72 -4.49 2.98
C TYR A 46 13.80 -5.50 2.58
N GLY A 47 15.05 -5.04 2.48
CA GLY A 47 16.18 -5.82 1.92
C GLY A 47 16.13 -5.95 0.39
N HIS A 48 14.93 -5.97 -0.18
CA HIS A 48 14.62 -5.82 -1.60
C HIS A 48 13.28 -5.07 -1.76
N ASP A 49 13.00 -4.60 -2.97
CA ASP A 49 11.73 -3.96 -3.28
C ASP A 49 10.66 -5.01 -3.57
N PHE A 50 9.43 -4.76 -3.09
CA PHE A 50 8.26 -5.57 -3.40
C PHE A 50 7.01 -4.71 -3.60
N ASP A 51 6.02 -5.27 -4.28
CA ASP A 51 4.76 -4.59 -4.61
C ASP A 51 3.82 -4.65 -3.41
N SER A 52 3.73 -3.53 -2.68
CA SER A 52 3.00 -3.48 -1.40
C SER A 52 1.54 -3.06 -1.55
N VAL A 53 1.19 -2.42 -2.67
CA VAL A 53 -0.20 -2.11 -3.05
C VAL A 53 -0.38 -2.33 -4.54
N ILE A 54 -1.43 -3.06 -4.90
CA ILE A 54 -1.83 -3.31 -6.29
C ILE A 54 -3.27 -2.88 -6.52
N GLN A 55 -3.57 -2.50 -7.75
CA GLN A 55 -4.90 -2.14 -8.21
C GLN A 55 -5.12 -2.66 -9.62
N LYS A 56 -6.28 -3.28 -9.86
CA LYS A 56 -6.78 -3.56 -11.21
C LYS A 56 -8.27 -3.25 -11.25
N ASP A 57 -8.67 -2.35 -12.12
CA ASP A 57 -10.06 -1.88 -12.24
C ASP A 57 -10.62 -1.45 -10.87
N ASN A 58 -11.66 -2.13 -10.40
CA ASN A 58 -12.33 -1.91 -9.13
C ASN A 58 -11.82 -2.80 -7.97
N ILE A 59 -10.65 -3.42 -8.13
CA ILE A 59 -10.04 -4.31 -7.14
C ILE A 59 -8.75 -3.69 -6.61
N TRP A 60 -8.63 -3.62 -5.28
CA TRP A 60 -7.43 -3.18 -4.58
C TRP A 60 -6.91 -4.27 -3.66
N GLY A 61 -5.59 -4.37 -3.56
CA GLY A 61 -4.91 -5.22 -2.59
C GLY A 61 -3.79 -4.44 -1.91
N ALA A 62 -3.70 -4.56 -0.59
CA ALA A 62 -2.60 -4.03 0.21
C ALA A 62 -1.97 -5.16 1.02
N GLN A 63 -0.64 -5.24 1.01
CA GLN A 63 0.11 -6.29 1.71
C GLN A 63 0.23 -6.01 3.22
N PHE A 64 0.17 -4.74 3.61
CA PHE A 64 0.13 -4.31 5.01
C PHE A 64 -1.28 -4.38 5.60
N HIS A 65 -1.39 -4.19 6.91
CA HIS A 65 -2.64 -4.14 7.66
C HIS A 65 -3.09 -2.70 7.91
N PRO A 66 -3.95 -2.09 7.07
CA PRO A 66 -4.39 -0.73 7.27
C PRO A 66 -5.13 -0.54 8.61
N GLU A 67 -5.87 -1.53 9.07
CA GLU A 67 -6.57 -1.52 10.37
C GLU A 67 -5.61 -1.46 11.57
N LYS A 68 -4.36 -1.90 11.41
CA LYS A 68 -3.30 -1.83 12.42
C LYS A 68 -2.33 -0.67 12.22
N SER A 69 -2.60 0.21 11.24
CA SER A 69 -1.67 1.25 10.79
C SER A 69 -2.01 2.67 11.28
N HIS A 70 -2.77 2.79 12.38
CA HIS A 70 -3.17 4.05 13.02
C HIS A 70 -3.70 5.10 12.01
N LYS A 71 -3.25 6.36 12.12
CA LYS A 71 -3.73 7.49 11.30
C LYS A 71 -3.53 7.27 9.79
N PHE A 72 -2.45 6.60 9.39
CA PHE A 72 -2.15 6.33 7.98
C PHE A 72 -3.11 5.27 7.43
N GLY A 73 -3.31 4.20 8.20
CA GLY A 73 -4.31 3.18 7.94
C GLY A 73 -5.72 3.73 7.80
N MET A 74 -6.14 4.55 8.77
CA MET A 74 -7.45 5.20 8.76
C MET A 74 -7.65 6.10 7.54
N LYS A 75 -6.63 6.88 7.16
CA LYS A 75 -6.69 7.72 5.96
C LYS A 75 -6.84 6.88 4.69
N LEU A 76 -6.11 5.77 4.57
CA LEU A 76 -6.20 4.86 3.44
C LEU A 76 -7.60 4.20 3.33
N LEU A 77 -8.15 3.72 4.46
CA LEU A 77 -9.49 3.14 4.49
C LEU A 77 -10.58 4.17 4.18
N LYS A 78 -10.44 5.40 4.67
CA LYS A 78 -11.32 6.50 4.29
C LYS A 78 -11.27 6.76 2.78
N ASN A 79 -10.07 6.84 2.21
CA ASN A 79 -9.92 7.01 0.77
C ASN A 79 -10.63 5.89 0.01
N PHE A 80 -10.46 4.62 0.42
CA PHE A 80 -11.15 3.48 -0.18
C PHE A 80 -12.68 3.61 -0.12
N SER A 81 -13.24 4.03 1.02
CA SER A 81 -14.69 4.22 1.18
C SER A 81 -15.28 5.36 0.34
N GLU A 82 -14.43 6.26 -0.15
CA GLU A 82 -14.79 7.42 -0.98
C GLU A 82 -14.48 7.19 -2.47
N ILE A 83 -14.11 5.96 -2.87
CA ILE A 83 -13.89 5.59 -4.29
C ILE A 83 -15.23 5.43 -4.99
#